data_AF-A0A661BYS3-F1
#
_entry.id   AF-A0A661BYS3-F1
#
_cell.length_a   1.000
_cell.length_b   1.000
_cell.length_c   1.000
_cell.angle_alpha   90.00
_cell.angle_beta   90.00
_cell.angle_gamma   90.00
#
_symmetry.space_group_name_H-M   'P 1'
#
loop_
_entity.id
_entity.type
_entity.pdbx_description
1 polymer ?
#
loop_
_entity_poly.entity_id
_entity_poly.type
_entity_poly.pdbx_seq_one_letter_code
_entity_poly.pdbx_strand_id
1 'polypeptide(L)'
;MTKQRLLDQVRDRIRTLHYSIRTEQAYVGWIKRFILYNNKKHPKDMGKLEIEAFLTHLAVKRNVSAGTQNQALNSILFLYRQVLNKGGRGVRSP
;
A
#
# COMPACT_ATOMS: atom_id res chain seq x y z
N MET A 1 24.62 -8.01 -1.25
CA MET A 1 23.39 -7.37 -1.78
C MET A 1 22.45 -7.07 -0.62
N THR A 2 22.24 -5.80 -0.27
CA THR A 2 21.32 -5.38 0.79
C THR A 2 19.88 -5.60 0.33
N LYS A 3 19.11 -6.39 1.08
CA LYS A 3 17.68 -6.61 0.83
C LYS A 3 16.95 -5.27 0.95
N GLN A 4 16.45 -4.73 -0.15
CA GLN A 4 15.71 -3.45 -0.15
C GLN A 4 14.49 -3.55 0.77
N ARG A 5 14.27 -2.52 1.60
CA ARG A 5 13.11 -2.46 2.50
C ARG A 5 11.83 -2.27 1.67
N LEU A 6 10.72 -2.81 2.15
CA LEU A 6 9.44 -2.80 1.42
C LEU A 6 8.99 -1.40 0.98
N LEU A 7 9.13 -0.40 1.86
CA LEU A 7 8.73 0.97 1.54
C LEU A 7 9.65 1.63 0.50
N ASP A 8 10.90 1.18 0.39
CA ASP A 8 11.81 1.68 -0.65
C ASP A 8 11.41 1.11 -2.01
N GLN A 9 11.05 -0.18 -2.08
CA GLN A 9 10.48 -0.80 -3.28
C GLN A 9 9.20 -0.10 -3.75
N VAL A 10 8.34 0.33 -2.81
CA VAL A 10 7.13 1.12 -3.12
C VAL A 10 7.52 2.46 -3.75
N ARG A 11 8.47 3.20 -3.16
CA ARG A 11 8.92 4.49 -3.70
C ARG A 11 9.51 4.33 -5.09
N ASP A 12 10.41 3.36 -5.26
CA ASP A 12 11.05 3.07 -6.53
C ASP A 12 9.98 2.78 -7.60
N ARG A 13 9.00 1.92 -7.29
CA ARG A 13 7.92 1.60 -8.23
C ARG A 13 7.03 2.80 -8.57
N ILE A 14 6.69 3.64 -7.60
CA ILE A 14 5.90 4.87 -7.82
C ILE A 14 6.65 5.82 -8.75
N ARG A 15 7.97 6.00 -8.54
CA ARG A 15 8.83 6.86 -9.37
C ARG A 15 9.01 6.31 -10.78
N THR A 16 9.20 4.99 -10.92
CA THR A 16 9.24 4.32 -12.24
C THR A 16 7.95 4.51 -13.01
N LEU A 17 6.80 4.56 -12.33
CA LEU A 17 5.51 4.83 -12.95
C LEU A 17 5.21 6.33 -13.12
N HIS A 18 6.20 7.20 -12.87
CA HIS A 18 6.11 8.65 -13.03
C HIS A 18 4.95 9.31 -12.27
N TYR A 19 4.53 8.73 -11.15
CA TYR A 19 3.58 9.39 -10.27
C TYR A 19 4.20 10.60 -9.56
N SER A 20 3.33 11.55 -9.19
CA SER A 20 3.75 12.74 -8.45
C SER A 20 4.38 12.39 -7.10
N ILE A 21 5.28 13.25 -6.61
CA ILE A 21 5.85 13.14 -5.26
C ILE A 21 4.76 13.14 -4.16
N ARG A 22 3.65 13.82 -4.40
CA ARG A 22 2.50 13.84 -3.48
C ARG A 22 1.85 12.46 -3.40
N THR A 23 1.72 11.76 -4.52
CA THR A 23 1.23 10.37 -4.57
C THR A 23 2.18 9.44 -3.83
N GLU A 24 3.50 9.59 -4.01
CA GLU A 24 4.51 8.82 -3.27
C GLU A 24 4.32 8.96 -1.75
N GLN A 25 4.26 10.19 -1.26
CA GLN A 25 4.09 10.49 0.17
C GLN A 25 2.79 9.92 0.72
N ALA A 26 1.69 10.09 -0.01
CA ALA A 26 0.39 9.55 0.37
C ALA A 26 0.43 8.01 0.46
N TYR A 27 0.96 7.35 -0.56
CA TYR A 27 0.96 5.88 -0.65
C TYR A 27 1.85 5.27 0.41
N VAL A 28 3.09 5.76 0.54
CA VAL A 28 4.01 5.29 1.58
C VAL A 28 3.43 5.53 2.98
N GLY A 29 2.78 6.68 3.20
CA GLY A 29 2.11 7.00 4.46
C GLY A 29 1.00 6.01 4.81
N TRP A 30 0.12 5.71 3.87
CA TRP A 30 -0.97 4.76 4.07
C TRP A 30 -0.50 3.33 4.25
N ILE A 31 0.47 2.87 3.45
CA ILE A 31 1.06 1.54 3.58
C ILE A 31 1.73 1.39 4.96
N LYS A 32 2.46 2.41 5.44
CA LYS A 32 3.06 2.40 6.77
C LYS A 32 2.00 2.30 7.87
N ARG A 33 0.90 3.06 7.77
CA ARG A 33 -0.23 2.98 8.73
C ARG A 33 -0.90 1.61 8.73
N PHE A 34 -1.10 1.02 7.56
CA PHE A 34 -1.65 -0.33 7.41
C PHE A 34 -0.75 -1.39 8.08
N ILE A 35 0.57 -1.30 7.90
CA ILE A 35 1.54 -2.20 8.55
C ILE A 35 1.52 -2.03 10.07
N LEU A 36 1.48 -0.79 10.56
CA LEU A 36 1.43 -0.50 11.99
C LEU A 36 0.12 -0.97 12.64
N TYR A 37 -1.01 -0.80 11.97
CA TYR A 37 -2.31 -1.29 12.43
C TYR A 37 -2.31 -2.81 12.62
N ASN A 38 -1.60 -3.54 11.76
CA ASN A 38 -1.47 -4.99 11.83
C ASN A 38 -0.22 -5.44 12.60
N ASN A 39 0.20 -4.71 13.63
CA ASN A 39 1.31 -5.07 14.53
C ASN A 39 2.63 -5.37 13.81
N LYS A 40 2.94 -4.62 12.74
CA LYS A 40 4.13 -4.81 11.90
C LYS A 40 4.19 -6.18 11.20
N LYS A 41 3.07 -6.91 11.10
CA LYS A 41 2.93 -8.10 10.25
C LYS A 41 3.27 -7.72 8.82
N HIS A 42 4.07 -8.54 8.14
CA HIS A 42 4.50 -8.23 6.78
C HIS A 42 3.30 -8.35 5.80
N PRO A 43 3.05 -7.38 4.90
CA PRO A 43 1.90 -7.43 3.99
C PRO A 43 1.84 -8.66 3.07
N LYS A 44 2.97 -9.32 2.82
CA LYS A 44 3.00 -10.63 2.13
C LYS A 44 2.18 -11.71 2.86
N ASP A 45 1.99 -11.61 4.17
CA ASP A 45 1.28 -12.57 5.00
C ASP A 45 -0.14 -12.08 5.35
N MET A 46 -0.57 -10.98 4.72
CA MET A 46 -1.88 -10.35 4.89
C MET A 46 -2.65 -10.35 3.56
N GLY A 47 -3.96 -10.14 3.66
CA GLY A 47 -4.87 -10.13 2.52
C GLY A 47 -6.15 -9.36 2.79
N LYS A 48 -7.24 -9.81 2.19
CA LYS A 48 -8.55 -9.13 2.19
C LYS A 48 -9.03 -8.78 3.60
N LEU A 49 -8.91 -9.72 4.55
CA LEU A 49 -9.40 -9.54 5.93
C LEU A 49 -8.72 -8.37 6.63
N GLU A 50 -7.39 -8.27 6.57
CA GLU A 50 -6.65 -7.16 7.19
C GLU A 50 -6.94 -5.82 6.49
N ILE A 51 -7.14 -5.84 5.16
CA ILE A 51 -7.50 -4.64 4.40
C ILE A 51 -8.87 -4.11 4.85
N GLU A 52 -9.88 -4.99 4.90
CA GLU A 52 -11.23 -4.63 5.32
C GLU A 52 -11.25 -4.11 6.76
N ALA A 53 -10.57 -4.81 7.68
CA ALA A 53 -10.46 -4.39 9.07
C ALA A 53 -9.81 -3.00 9.21
N PHE A 54 -8.74 -2.73 8.46
CA PHE A 54 -8.06 -1.43 8.48
C PHE A 54 -8.96 -0.31 7.93
N LEU A 55 -9.65 -0.55 6.81
CA LEU A 55 -10.53 0.45 6.20
C LEU A 55 -11.75 0.73 7.07
N THR A 56 -12.32 -0.28 7.72
CA THR A 56 -13.40 -0.11 8.70
C THR A 56 -12.91 0.68 9.91
N HIS A 57 -11.69 0.41 10.42
CA HIS A 57 -11.10 1.21 11.48
C HIS A 57 -10.95 2.69 11.08
N LEU A 58 -10.52 2.97 9.85
CA LEU A 58 -10.42 4.35 9.36
C LEU A 58 -11.77 5.06 9.33
N ALA A 59 -12.82 4.40 8.83
CA ALA A 59 -14.16 4.98 8.74
C ALA A 59 -14.80 5.16 10.13
N VAL A 60 -14.77 4.12 10.96
CA VAL A 60 -15.55 4.10 12.21
C VAL A 60 -14.81 4.72 13.39
N LYS A 61 -13.50 4.45 13.52
CA LYS A 61 -12.72 4.90 14.69
C LYS A 61 -11.95 6.19 14.43
N ARG A 62 -11.54 6.43 13.19
CA ARG A 62 -10.83 7.65 12.81
C ARG A 62 -11.70 8.68 12.10
N ASN A 63 -12.96 8.33 11.80
CA ASN A 63 -13.96 9.18 11.14
C ASN A 63 -13.42 9.90 9.90
N VAL A 64 -12.60 9.20 9.09
CA VAL A 64 -12.02 9.81 7.88
C VAL A 64 -13.06 9.91 6.77
N SER A 65 -12.92 10.92 5.90
CA SER A 65 -13.77 11.06 4.73
C SER A 65 -13.66 9.85 3.79
N ALA A 66 -14.70 9.61 2.98
CA ALA A 66 -14.66 8.58 1.93
C ALA A 66 -13.48 8.77 0.96
N GLY A 67 -13.15 10.02 0.59
CA GLY A 67 -11.99 10.31 -0.25
C GLY A 67 -10.67 9.92 0.40
N THR A 68 -10.54 10.12 1.71
CA THR A 68 -9.37 9.70 2.50
C THR A 68 -9.28 8.17 2.59
N GLN A 69 -10.40 7.49 2.80
CA GLN A 69 -10.46 6.03 2.81
C GLN A 69 -10.08 5.44 1.45
N ASN A 70 -10.55 6.05 0.35
CA ASN A 70 -10.19 5.64 -1.02
C ASN A 70 -8.70 5.81 -1.30
N GLN A 71 -8.06 6.89 -0.81
CA GLN A 71 -6.60 7.03 -0.91
C GLN A 71 -5.88 5.91 -0.16
N ALA A 72 -6.35 5.53 1.03
CA ALA A 72 -5.78 4.42 1.79
C ALA A 72 -5.94 3.09 1.04
N LEU A 73 -7.13 2.78 0.54
CA LEU A 73 -7.42 1.58 -0.25
C LEU A 73 -6.53 1.51 -1.50
N ASN A 74 -6.47 2.59 -2.29
CA ASN A 74 -5.66 2.63 -3.52
C ASN A 74 -4.16 2.44 -3.23
N SER A 75 -3.66 2.99 -2.14
CA SER A 75 -2.28 2.79 -1.69
C SER A 75 -1.99 1.31 -1.39
N ILE A 76 -2.92 0.63 -0.72
CA ILE A 76 -2.78 -0.78 -0.36
C ILE A 76 -2.91 -1.68 -1.59
N LEU A 77 -3.86 -1.39 -2.49
CA LEU A 77 -4.00 -2.11 -3.75
C LEU A 77 -2.75 -1.95 -4.63
N PHE A 78 -2.16 -0.75 -4.67
CA PHE A 78 -0.91 -0.51 -5.35
C PHE A 78 0.20 -1.40 -4.80
N LEU A 79 0.38 -1.45 -3.47
CA LEU A 79 1.36 -2.33 -2.83
C LEU A 79 1.20 -3.79 -3.30
N TYR A 80 -0.02 -4.33 -3.27
CA TYR A 80 -0.26 -5.72 -3.64
C TYR A 80 -0.07 -6.01 -5.13
N ARG A 81 -0.50 -5.09 -5.99
CA ARG A 81 -0.47 -5.27 -7.45
C ARG A 81 0.89 -4.98 -8.06
N GLN A 82 1.56 -3.92 -7.59
CA GLN A 82 2.75 -3.37 -8.26
C GLN A 82 4.07 -3.72 -7.57
N VAL A 83 4.03 -4.16 -6.30
CA VAL A 83 5.25 -4.45 -5.52
C VAL A 83 5.28 -5.91 -5.09
N LEU A 84 4.19 -6.43 -4.52
CA LEU A 84 4.12 -7.81 -4.03
C LEU A 84 3.67 -8.82 -5.10
N ASN A 85 3.29 -8.35 -6.30
CA ASN A 85 2.84 -9.17 -7.43
C ASN A 85 1.80 -10.23 -7.08
N LYS A 86 0.90 -9.96 -6.13
CA LYS A 86 -0.16 -10.90 -5.70
C LYS A 86 -1.34 -10.98 -6.70
N GLY A 87 -1.14 -10.60 -7.96
CA GLY A 87 -2.21 -10.42 -8.94
C GLY A 87 -1.76 -10.58 -10.39
N GLY A 88 -0.86 -11.52 -10.68
CA GLY A 88 -0.52 -11.89 -12.05
C GLY A 88 0.97 -12.12 -12.25
N ARG A 89 1.33 -13.34 -12.66
CA ARG A 89 2.61 -13.63 -13.28
C ARG A 89 2.74 -12.76 -14.53
N GLY A 90 3.84 -12.01 -14.61
CA GLY A 90 4.49 -11.56 -15.84
C GLY A 90 3.66 -10.72 -16.80
N VAL A 91 3.77 -9.40 -16.69
CA VAL A 91 3.84 -8.55 -17.88
C VAL A 91 4.92 -7.49 -17.64
N ARG A 92 6.06 -7.66 -18.31
CA ARG A 92 6.93 -6.54 -18.66
C ARG A 92 6.10 -5.62 -19.55
N SER A 93 6.01 -4.34 -19.20
CA SER A 93 5.66 -3.32 -20.19
C SER A 93 6.97 -2.80 -20.81
N PRO A 94 6.94 -2.43 -22.11
CA PRO A 94 8.13 -2.20 -22.94
C PRO A 94 9.10 -1.16 -22.38
#